data_AF-A0A815UV97-F1
#
_entry.id   AF-A0A815UV97-F1
#
_cell.length_a   1.000
_cell.length_b   1.000
_cell.length_c   1.000
_cell.angle_alpha   90.00
_cell.angle_beta   90.00
_cell.angle_gamma   90.00
#
_symmetry.space_group_name_H-M   'P 1'
#
loop_
_entity.id
_entity.type
_entity.pdbx_description
1 polymer ?
#
loop_
_entity_poly.entity_id
_entity_poly.type
_entity_poly.pdbx_seq_one_letter_code
_entity_poly.pdbx_strand_id
1 'polypeptide(L)'
;MCSNSPHKITDFLQYDFIGAPWDPSWFGPSEHLVGNGGFSLRSRSKILALLSVSPWHKETQEDVWYSLNLHRVNGLIAPVNIAKTFSVETVYYESPLAVHRL
;
A
#
# COMPACT_ATOMS: atom_id res chain seq x y z
N MET A 1 -3.57 14.13 11.61
CA MET A 1 -4.65 13.17 11.92
C MET A 1 -5.53 13.76 13.00
N CYS A 2 -6.84 13.82 12.78
CA CYS A 2 -7.79 14.34 13.77
C CYS A 2 -7.89 13.37 14.95
N SER A 3 -7.97 13.87 16.18
CA SER A 3 -8.11 13.06 17.40
C SER A 3 -9.37 12.19 17.43
N ASN A 4 -10.39 12.56 16.65
CA ASN A 4 -11.65 11.83 16.53
C ASN A 4 -11.67 10.82 15.35
N SER A 5 -10.52 10.54 14.73
CA SER A 5 -10.46 9.52 13.68
C SER A 5 -10.68 8.12 14.29
N PRO A 6 -11.48 7.25 13.65
CA PRO A 6 -11.65 5.87 14.12
C PRO A 6 -10.39 5.02 13.97
N HIS A 7 -9.40 5.48 13.20
CA HIS A 7 -8.18 4.75 12.89
C HIS A 7 -6.95 5.50 13.42
N LYS A 8 -5.96 4.77 13.90
CA LYS A 8 -4.66 5.31 14.35
C LYS A 8 -3.56 4.81 13.42
N ILE A 9 -2.51 5.61 13.26
CA ILE A 9 -1.34 5.19 12.46
C ILE A 9 -0.72 3.88 12.94
N THR A 10 -0.78 3.64 14.26
CA THR A 10 -0.25 2.44 14.91
C THR A 10 -0.91 1.15 14.42
N ASP A 11 -2.14 1.23 13.91
CA ASP A 11 -2.90 0.08 13.44
C ASP A 11 -2.28 -0.53 12.16
N PHE A 12 -1.41 0.24 11.50
CA PHE A 12 -0.81 -0.11 10.21
C PHE A 12 0.69 -0.41 10.28
N LEU A 13 1.37 -0.12 11.41
CA LEU A 13 2.84 -0.25 11.54
C LEU A 13 3.35 -1.70 11.51
N GLN A 14 2.45 -2.67 11.63
CA GLN A 14 2.75 -4.10 11.47
C GLN A 14 2.99 -4.52 10.00
N TYR A 15 2.61 -3.67 9.04
CA TYR A 15 2.81 -3.93 7.62
C TYR A 15 4.04 -3.17 7.11
N ASP A 16 4.78 -3.81 6.22
CA ASP A 16 5.92 -3.20 5.55
C ASP A 16 5.50 -2.33 4.36
N PHE A 17 4.29 -2.55 3.83
CA PHE A 17 3.70 -1.71 2.80
C PHE A 17 2.17 -1.65 2.91
N ILE A 18 1.64 -0.42 2.89
CA ILE A 18 0.20 -0.16 2.80
C ILE A 18 -0.03 1.14 2.01
N GLY A 19 -1.01 1.10 1.11
CA GLY A 19 -1.52 2.19 0.29
C GLY A 19 -3.03 2.05 0.13
N ALA A 20 -3.61 2.67 -0.89
CA ALA A 20 -5.02 2.45 -1.22
C ALA A 20 -5.19 1.08 -1.89
N PRO A 21 -6.27 0.34 -1.64
CA PRO A 21 -6.54 -0.87 -2.39
C PRO A 21 -7.11 -0.55 -3.78
N TRP A 22 -6.70 -1.38 -4.74
CA TRP A 22 -7.16 -1.33 -6.11
C TRP A 22 -8.24 -2.38 -6.38
N ASP A 23 -9.25 -2.02 -7.18
CA ASP A 23 -10.34 -2.93 -7.52
C ASP A 23 -9.82 -4.01 -8.50
N PRO A 24 -9.92 -5.31 -8.17
CA PRO A 24 -9.47 -6.39 -9.06
C PRO A 24 -10.13 -6.36 -10.44
N SER A 25 -11.32 -5.79 -10.59
CA SER A 25 -12.00 -5.67 -11.89
C SER A 25 -11.31 -4.68 -12.84
N TRP A 26 -10.45 -3.79 -12.33
CA TRP A 26 -9.72 -2.79 -13.11
C TRP A 26 -8.25 -3.19 -13.29
N PHE A 27 -7.67 -3.87 -12.30
CA PHE A 27 -6.23 -4.18 -12.24
C PHE A 27 -5.89 -5.67 -12.41
N GLY A 28 -6.92 -6.53 -12.55
CA GLY A 28 -6.78 -7.98 -12.66
C GLY A 28 -6.62 -8.67 -11.29
N PRO A 29 -6.71 -10.01 -11.25
CA PRO A 29 -6.53 -10.75 -10.01
C PRO A 29 -5.06 -10.73 -9.58
N SER A 30 -4.77 -10.12 -8.43
CA SER A 30 -3.47 -10.15 -7.77
C SER A 30 -3.66 -10.19 -6.25
N GLU A 31 -2.77 -10.88 -5.54
CA GLU A 31 -2.74 -10.91 -4.08
C GLU A 31 -2.29 -9.56 -3.48
N HIS A 32 -1.72 -8.68 -4.30
CA HIS A 32 -1.09 -7.44 -3.88
C HIS A 32 -1.67 -6.23 -4.64
N LEU A 33 -2.98 -6.04 -4.52
CA LEU A 33 -3.72 -4.90 -5.08
C LEU A 33 -3.77 -3.73 -4.10
N VAL A 34 -2.61 -3.29 -3.65
CA VAL A 34 -2.48 -2.17 -2.72
C VAL A 34 -1.35 -1.28 -3.18
N GLY A 35 -1.62 0.00 -3.37
CA GLY A 35 -0.63 1.01 -3.71
C GLY A 35 -1.25 2.40 -3.67
N ASN A 36 -0.41 3.42 -3.50
CA ASN A 36 -0.78 4.83 -3.61
C ASN A 36 0.53 5.62 -3.50
N GLY A 37 1.06 6.06 -4.65
CA GLY A 37 2.29 6.85 -4.72
C GLY A 37 2.24 8.15 -3.90
N GLY A 38 1.05 8.73 -3.70
CA GLY A 38 0.85 9.97 -2.95
C GLY A 38 0.68 9.78 -1.43
N PHE A 39 0.21 8.61 -0.98
CA PHE A 39 0.00 8.33 0.45
C PHE A 39 0.14 6.83 0.76
N SER A 40 1.31 6.43 1.24
CA SER A 40 1.61 5.06 1.67
C SER A 40 2.56 5.03 2.87
N LEU A 41 2.51 3.95 3.66
CA LEU A 41 3.56 3.63 4.64
C LEU A 41 4.46 2.55 4.09
N ARG A 42 5.77 2.70 4.33
CA ARG A 42 6.80 1.82 3.80
C ARG A 42 7.88 1.58 4.84
N SER A 43 8.21 0.31 5.05
CA SER A 43 9.31 -0.10 5.93
C SER A 43 10.65 0.16 5.24
N ARG A 44 11.39 1.18 5.70
CA ARG A 44 12.67 1.57 5.10
C ARG A 44 13.64 0.40 4.95
N SER A 45 13.74 -0.47 5.95
CA SER A 45 14.61 -1.64 5.91
C SER A 45 14.21 -2.64 4.82
N LYS A 46 12.92 -2.89 4.63
CA LYS A 46 12.43 -3.78 3.56
C LYS A 46 12.63 -3.17 2.18
N ILE A 47 12.40 -1.88 2.03
CA ILE A 47 12.61 -1.17 0.76
C ILE A 47 14.09 -1.26 0.34
N LEU A 48 15.02 -0.99 1.27
CA LEU A 48 16.45 -1.11 0.99
C LEU A 48 16.86 -2.55 0.68
N ALA A 49 16.35 -3.53 1.44
CA ALA A 49 16.59 -4.94 1.17
C ALA A 49 16.09 -5.34 -0.23
N LEU A 50 14.89 -4.88 -0.61
CA LEU A 50 14.31 -5.19 -1.91
C LEU A 50 15.13 -4.58 -3.05
N LEU A 51 15.50 -3.29 -2.94
CA LEU A 51 16.32 -2.62 -3.95
C LEU A 51 17.70 -3.27 -4.13
N SER A 52 18.22 -3.95 -3.10
CA SER A 52 19.48 -4.69 -3.19
C SER A 52 19.40 -5.98 -4.01
N VAL A 53 18.22 -6.61 -4.08
CA VAL A 53 18.00 -7.87 -4.82
C VAL A 53 17.27 -7.69 -6.14
N SER A 54 16.52 -6.59 -6.27
CA SER A 54 15.75 -6.22 -7.46
C SER A 54 15.74 -4.70 -7.56
N PRO A 55 16.63 -4.08 -8.34
CA PRO A 55 16.60 -2.65 -8.56
C PRO A 55 15.34 -2.22 -9.32
N TRP A 56 14.72 -1.11 -8.93
CA TRP A 56 13.59 -0.54 -9.68
C TRP A 56 14.10 0.29 -10.86
N HIS A 57 13.75 -0.13 -12.09
CA HIS A 57 14.18 0.50 -13.34
C HIS A 57 13.19 1.52 -13.91
N LYS A 58 12.16 1.94 -13.16
CA LYS A 58 11.15 2.92 -13.56
C LYS A 58 10.31 2.56 -14.79
N GLU A 59 10.26 1.27 -15.13
CA GLU A 59 9.41 0.75 -16.22
C GLU A 59 7.93 0.66 -15.83
N THR A 60 7.64 0.65 -14.53
CA THR A 60 6.31 0.66 -13.94
C THR A 60 6.28 1.65 -12.78
N GLN A 61 5.09 2.11 -12.37
CA GLN A 61 4.91 2.98 -11.20
C GLN A 61 5.53 2.32 -9.97
N GLU A 62 6.17 3.13 -9.12
CA GLU A 62 6.96 2.63 -7.99
C GLU A 62 6.09 1.87 -6.97
N ASP A 63 4.88 2.34 -6.73
CA ASP A 63 3.94 1.70 -5.80
C ASP A 63 3.50 0.33 -6.32
N VAL A 64 3.11 0.24 -7.59
CA VAL A 64 2.84 -1.03 -8.29
C VAL A 64 4.05 -1.95 -8.19
N TRP A 65 5.25 -1.42 -8.41
CA TRP A 65 6.48 -2.21 -8.30
C TRP A 65 6.69 -2.78 -6.89
N TYR A 66 6.46 -1.99 -5.84
CA TYR A 66 6.55 -2.50 -4.47
C TYR A 66 5.49 -3.56 -4.19
N SER A 67 4.23 -3.34 -4.56
CA SER A 67 3.16 -4.33 -4.36
C SER A 67 3.54 -5.68 -4.97
N LEU A 68 4.13 -5.65 -6.17
CA LEU A 68 4.49 -6.87 -6.89
C LEU A 68 5.76 -7.53 -6.39
N ASN A 69 6.67 -6.83 -5.68
CA ASN A 69 8.02 -7.36 -5.42
C ASN A 69 8.37 -7.50 -3.94
N LEU A 70 7.62 -6.93 -3.00
CA LEU A 70 7.98 -6.96 -1.57
C LEU A 70 8.06 -8.38 -0.97
N HIS A 71 7.31 -9.34 -1.54
CA HIS A 71 7.37 -10.76 -1.16
C HIS A 71 8.78 -11.35 -1.29
N ARG A 72 9.61 -10.84 -2.22
CA ARG A 72 10.99 -11.31 -2.46
C ARG A 72 11.92 -11.12 -1.25
N VAL A 73 11.55 -10.23 -0.33
CA VAL A 73 12.29 -9.95 0.91
C VAL A 73 11.44 -10.21 2.15
N ASN A 74 10.44 -11.09 2.03
CA ASN A 74 9.49 -11.43 3.09
C ASN A 74 8.84 -10.18 3.69
N GLY A 75 8.50 -9.20 2.84
CA GLY A 75 7.79 -7.99 3.28
C GLY A 75 6.30 -8.24 3.39
N LEU A 76 5.70 -7.68 4.44
CA LEU A 76 4.26 -7.81 4.71
C LEU A 76 3.47 -6.69 4.04
N ILE A 77 2.67 -7.05 3.04
CA ILE A 77 1.74 -6.12 2.39
C ILE A 77 0.39 -6.20 3.12
N ALA A 78 -0.19 -5.04 3.45
CA ALA A 78 -1.50 -5.00 4.10
C ALA A 78 -2.57 -5.63 3.19
N PRO A 79 -3.48 -6.45 3.73
CA PRO A 79 -4.56 -7.02 2.94
C PRO A 79 -5.59 -5.93 2.58
N VAL A 80 -6.31 -6.11 1.46
CA VAL A 80 -7.27 -5.14 0.91
C VAL A 80 -8.32 -4.66 1.93
N ASN A 81 -8.82 -5.57 2.77
CA ASN A 81 -9.81 -5.25 3.80
C ASN A 81 -9.29 -4.28 4.87
N ILE A 82 -7.97 -4.25 5.10
CA ILE A 82 -7.29 -3.31 5.99
C ILE A 82 -6.91 -2.04 5.20
N ALA A 83 -6.34 -2.19 4.00
CA ALA A 83 -5.90 -1.07 3.16
C ALA A 83 -7.02 -0.03 2.91
N LYS A 84 -8.27 -0.46 2.73
CA LYS A 84 -9.41 0.44 2.49
C LYS A 84 -9.69 1.39 3.66
N THR A 85 -9.28 1.01 4.87
CA THR A 85 -9.41 1.86 6.08
C THR A 85 -8.27 2.89 6.18
N PHE A 86 -7.15 2.61 5.53
CA PHE A 86 -6.00 3.49 5.47
C PHE A 86 -6.18 4.57 4.38
N SER A 87 -6.45 4.16 3.14
CA SER A 87 -6.66 5.12 2.04
C SER A 87 -7.66 4.60 1.03
N VAL A 88 -8.41 5.53 0.43
CA VAL A 88 -9.38 5.24 -0.65
C VAL A 88 -8.86 5.82 -1.97
N GLU A 89 -8.90 4.99 -3.02
CA GLU A 89 -8.67 5.37 -4.41
C GLU A 89 -9.80 4.80 -5.29
N THR A 90 -9.80 3.48 -5.54
CA THR A 90 -10.87 2.84 -6.34
C THR A 90 -11.86 2.04 -5.50
N VAL A 91 -11.46 1.61 -4.30
CA VAL A 91 -12.34 0.85 -3.38
C VAL A 91 -12.87 1.78 -2.29
N TYR A 92 -14.18 1.98 -2.26
CA TYR A 92 -14.84 2.87 -1.31
C TYR A 92 -14.75 2.37 0.15
N TYR A 93 -14.52 3.32 1.05
CA TYR A 93 -14.70 3.15 2.49
C TYR A 93 -15.18 4.47 3.08
N GLU A 94 -16.10 4.42 4.02
CA GLU A 94 -16.83 5.60 4.51
C GLU A 94 -15.95 6.55 5.34
N SER A 95 -14.95 6.03 6.06
CA SER A 95 -14.13 6.82 6.99
C SER A 95 -12.64 6.47 6.92
N PRO A 96 -11.97 6.65 5.77
CA PRO A 96 -10.55 6.34 5.61
C PRO A 96 -9.67 7.41 6.28
N LEU A 97 -8.40 7.08 6.53
CA LEU A 97 -7.43 8.10 6.98
C LEU A 97 -7.08 9.12 5.88
N ALA A 98 -7.10 8.71 4.61
CA ALA A 98 -6.79 9.57 3.47
C ALA A 98 -7.59 9.20 2.21
N VAL A 99 -7.76 10.15 1.32
CA VAL A 99 -8.38 9.93 0.00
C VAL A 99 -7.39 10.36 -1.07
N HIS A 100 -7.20 9.51 -2.09
CA HIS A 100 -6.40 9.87 -3.26
C HIS A 100 -7.19 10.87 -4.12
N ARG A 101 -6.54 11.98 -4.50
CA ARG A 101 -7.12 12.97 -5.41
C ARG A 101 -6.68 12.61 -6.83
N LEU A 102 -7.66 12.24 -7.67
CA LEU A 102 -7.49 12.04 -9.11
C LEU A 102 -7.19 13.36 -9.82
#